data_AF-A0A931CYJ1-F1
#
_entry.id   AF-A0A931CYJ1-F1
#
_cell.length_a   1.000
_cell.length_b   1.000
_cell.length_c   1.000
_cell.angle_alpha   90.00
_cell.angle_beta   90.00
_cell.angle_gamma   90.00
#
_symmetry.space_group_name_H-M   'P 1'
#
loop_
_entity.id
_entity.type
_entity.pdbx_description
1 polymer ?
#
loop_
_entity_poly.entity_id
_entity_poly.type
_entity_poly.pdbx_seq_one_letter_code
_entity_poly.pdbx_strand_id
1 'polypeptide(L)'
;MTSFSNHNSWRRQQASFLLAQRKKSFFQKWRKPFLVFCLIAGAVAGAWAVFTVLLTGSNDMEQTAPQISKPTLKPPVSLTRAQVREIIQDVDLVNTGRNVFPAKTAQGIVQVVTYLDVNLTGFLNATLDHLKTLTRGKPTQIAMVVMDGHQGHILAMAGFDLEDKEANPCTRAVYPAASIFKIVTAAAAMDELNFSPKTPLYFNGNKYTLYKRQLTDVKNKYTVKVSLEDAFAQS
;
A
#
# COMPACT_ATOMS: atom_id res chain seq x y z
N MET A 1 23.09 12.91 -7.06
CA MET A 1 21.96 13.55 -7.76
C MET A 1 20.89 12.51 -8.00
N THR A 2 19.90 12.42 -7.11
CA THR A 2 18.74 11.55 -7.28
C THR A 2 17.76 12.24 -8.22
N SER A 3 17.62 11.71 -9.44
CA SER A 3 16.58 12.12 -10.38
C SER A 3 15.22 11.73 -9.79
N PHE A 4 14.48 12.70 -9.26
CA PHE A 4 13.06 12.51 -8.96
C PHE A 4 12.35 12.37 -10.30
N SER A 5 11.96 11.15 -10.67
CA SER A 5 11.18 10.91 -11.88
C SER A 5 9.90 11.73 -11.80
N ASN A 6 9.78 12.75 -12.65
CA ASN A 6 8.71 13.74 -12.63
C ASN A 6 7.43 13.19 -13.29
N HIS A 7 7.07 11.96 -12.95
CA HIS A 7 5.90 11.27 -13.46
C HIS A 7 4.83 11.37 -12.39
N ASN A 8 3.82 12.21 -12.63
CA ASN A 8 2.62 12.38 -11.81
C ASN A 8 1.80 11.06 -11.76
N SER A 9 2.34 10.02 -11.11
CA SER A 9 1.77 8.67 -10.98
C SER A 9 0.40 8.73 -10.30
N TRP A 10 0.31 9.48 -9.20
CA TRP A 10 -0.92 9.63 -8.42
C TRP A 10 -2.05 10.28 -9.21
N ARG A 11 -1.77 11.33 -10.03
CA ARG A 11 -2.79 11.99 -10.85
C ARG A 11 -3.31 11.06 -11.94
N ARG A 12 -2.41 10.26 -12.53
CA ARG A 12 -2.81 9.24 -13.51
C ARG A 12 -3.65 8.14 -12.87
N GLN A 13 -3.28 7.67 -11.67
CA GLN A 13 -4.08 6.70 -10.92
C GLN A 13 -5.44 7.27 -10.51
N GLN A 14 -5.52 8.53 -10.08
CA GLN A 14 -6.80 9.17 -9.77
C GLN A 14 -7.65 9.34 -11.02
N ALA A 15 -7.06 9.74 -12.15
CA ALA A 15 -7.76 9.85 -13.42
C ALA A 15 -8.24 8.48 -13.92
N SER A 16 -7.41 7.43 -13.85
CA SER A 16 -7.81 6.06 -14.23
C SER A 16 -8.91 5.53 -13.32
N PHE A 17 -8.85 5.78 -12.01
CA PHE A 17 -9.91 5.44 -11.07
C PHE A 17 -11.23 6.14 -11.41
N LEU A 18 -11.21 7.45 -11.67
CA LEU A 18 -12.39 8.21 -12.08
C LEU A 18 -12.98 7.70 -13.40
N LEU A 19 -12.12 7.34 -14.37
CA LEU A 19 -12.54 6.74 -15.64
C LEU A 19 -13.13 5.33 -15.45
N ALA A 20 -12.50 4.49 -14.62
CA ALA A 20 -13.00 3.15 -14.29
C ALA A 20 -14.34 3.21 -13.56
N GLN A 21 -14.52 4.16 -12.65
CA GLN A 21 -15.79 4.38 -11.95
C GLN A 21 -16.90 4.83 -12.92
N ARG A 22 -16.59 5.70 -13.89
CA ARG A 22 -17.50 6.07 -14.98
C ARG A 22 -17.86 4.88 -15.87
N LYS A 23 -16.88 4.06 -16.26
CA LYS A 23 -17.13 2.83 -17.05
C LYS A 23 -17.99 1.83 -16.30
N LYS A 24 -17.75 1.65 -14.98
CA LYS A 24 -18.52 0.75 -14.13
C LYS A 24 -19.98 1.23 -13.96
N SER A 25 -20.22 2.54 -13.82
CA SER A 25 -21.59 3.08 -13.78
C SER A 25 -22.31 2.95 -15.12
N PHE A 26 -21.59 3.11 -16.23
CA PHE A 26 -22.10 2.90 -17.59
C PHE A 26 -22.46 1.42 -17.82
N PHE A 27 -21.57 0.49 -17.48
CA PHE A 27 -21.80 -0.95 -17.58
C PHE A 27 -22.91 -1.44 -16.63
N GLN A 28 -23.01 -0.91 -15.40
CA GLN A 28 -24.12 -1.25 -14.48
C GLN A 28 -25.47 -0.77 -15.00
N LYS A 29 -25.54 0.36 -15.71
CA LYS A 29 -26.77 0.80 -16.41
C LYS A 29 -27.16 -0.13 -17.55
N TRP A 30 -26.19 -0.76 -18.23
CA TRP A 30 -26.42 -1.63 -19.40
C TRP A 30 -26.46 -3.14 -19.08
N ARG A 31 -26.06 -3.57 -17.88
CA ARG A 31 -26.08 -4.99 -17.46
C ARG A 31 -27.49 -5.58 -17.34
N LYS A 32 -28.48 -4.78 -16.91
CA LYS A 32 -29.86 -5.24 -16.75
C LYS A 32 -30.54 -5.65 -18.08
N PRO A 33 -30.47 -4.87 -19.17
CA PRO A 33 -31.03 -5.29 -20.46
C PRO A 33 -30.21 -6.40 -21.13
N PHE A 34 -28.88 -6.46 -20.95
CA PHE A 34 -28.03 -7.47 -21.58
C PHE A 34 -28.21 -8.87 -20.97
N LEU A 35 -28.41 -8.99 -19.64
CA LEU A 35 -28.69 -10.27 -18.99
C LEU A 35 -30.04 -10.87 -19.40
N VAL A 36 -31.06 -10.04 -19.68
CA VAL A 36 -32.35 -10.50 -20.23
C VAL A 36 -32.17 -11.06 -21.65
N PHE A 37 -31.32 -10.43 -22.46
CA PHE A 37 -31.01 -10.89 -23.82
C PHE A 37 -30.25 -12.23 -23.83
N CYS A 38 -29.29 -12.42 -22.91
CA CYS A 38 -28.55 -13.68 -22.79
C CYS A 38 -29.39 -14.85 -22.23
N LEU A 39 -30.38 -14.58 -21.36
CA LEU A 39 -31.30 -15.63 -20.87
C LEU A 39 -32.20 -16.16 -21.99
N ILE A 40 -32.57 -15.33 -22.97
CA ILE A 40 -33.32 -15.76 -24.16
C ILE A 40 -32.42 -16.59 -25.10
N ALA A 41 -31.14 -16.24 -25.23
CA ALA A 41 -30.19 -16.98 -26.07
C ALA A 41 -29.72 -18.32 -25.45
N GLY A 42 -29.60 -18.39 -24.12
CA GLY A 42 -29.18 -19.60 -23.40
C GLY A 42 -30.19 -20.74 -23.41
N ALA A 43 -31.48 -20.43 -23.59
CA ALA A 43 -32.55 -21.42 -23.68
C ALA A 43 -32.51 -22.26 -24.98
N VAL A 44 -31.72 -21.85 -25.99
CA VAL A 44 -31.60 -22.53 -27.29
C VAL A 44 -30.38 -23.47 -27.37
N ALA A 45 -29.41 -23.38 -26.45
CA ALA A 45 -28.14 -24.12 -26.55
C ALA A 45 -27.93 -25.21 -25.47
N GLY A 46 -28.92 -25.48 -24.63
CA GLY A 46 -28.82 -26.41 -23.49
C GLY A 46 -29.24 -27.86 -23.75
N ALA A 47 -29.23 -28.31 -25.02
CA ALA A 47 -29.73 -29.63 -25.42
C ALA A 47 -28.65 -30.58 -25.96
N TRP A 48 -27.38 -30.43 -25.59
CA TRP A 48 -26.38 -31.47 -25.91
C TRP A 48 -25.34 -31.64 -24.82
N ALA A 49 -25.06 -32.92 -24.53
CA ALA A 49 -24.02 -33.46 -23.66
C ALA A 49 -24.34 -33.54 -22.15
N VAL A 50 -25.31 -34.41 -21.84
CA VAL A 50 -25.26 -35.26 -20.63
C VAL A 50 -24.71 -36.63 -21.05
N PHE A 51 -23.88 -37.21 -20.17
CA PHE A 51 -23.52 -38.63 -20.07
C PHE A 51 -22.39 -39.11 -20.99
N THR A 52 -21.21 -39.47 -20.47
CA THR A 52 -20.88 -40.74 -19.77
C THR A 52 -19.35 -40.71 -19.51
N VAL A 53 -18.68 -41.47 -18.64
CA VAL A 53 -18.99 -42.41 -17.56
C VAL A 53 -17.67 -42.56 -16.76
N LEU A 54 -17.86 -42.90 -15.50
CA LEU A 54 -16.91 -43.23 -14.44
C LEU A 54 -15.93 -44.38 -14.77
N LEU A 55 -14.80 -44.37 -14.03
CA LEU A 55 -14.00 -45.49 -13.50
C LEU A 55 -12.90 -46.15 -14.35
N THR A 56 -11.66 -45.96 -13.87
CA THR A 56 -10.59 -46.95 -13.57
C THR A 56 -9.40 -46.11 -13.09
N GLY A 57 -8.57 -46.43 -12.11
CA GLY A 57 -8.24 -47.58 -11.29
C GLY A 57 -6.92 -47.20 -10.61
N SER A 58 -6.68 -47.67 -9.38
CA SER A 58 -5.56 -47.32 -8.51
C SER A 58 -4.17 -47.66 -9.08
N ASN A 59 -3.13 -46.97 -8.61
CA ASN A 59 -2.06 -47.55 -7.77
C ASN A 59 -0.99 -46.53 -7.38
N ASP A 60 -0.46 -46.76 -6.19
CA ASP A 60 0.50 -45.96 -5.44
C ASP A 60 1.84 -45.74 -6.16
N MET A 61 2.43 -44.56 -5.96
CA MET A 61 3.89 -44.43 -5.85
C MET A 61 4.23 -43.42 -4.77
N GLU A 62 4.65 -43.97 -3.64
CA GLU A 62 5.41 -43.34 -2.59
C GLU A 62 6.79 -42.93 -3.15
N GLN A 63 7.11 -41.64 -3.13
CA GLN A 63 8.42 -41.14 -3.53
C GLN A 63 9.10 -40.43 -2.37
N THR A 64 10.23 -41.01 -1.99
CA THR A 64 11.11 -40.70 -0.86
C THR A 64 11.61 -39.25 -0.87
N ALA A 65 11.58 -38.60 0.29
CA ALA A 65 12.16 -37.27 0.51
C ALA A 65 13.70 -37.32 0.56
N PRO A 66 14.42 -36.39 -0.08
CA PRO A 66 15.86 -36.26 0.13
C PRO A 66 16.16 -35.59 1.49
N GLN A 67 17.12 -36.15 2.22
CA GLN A 67 17.64 -35.55 3.45
C GLN A 67 18.55 -34.36 3.14
N ILE A 68 18.23 -33.21 3.75
CA ILE A 68 19.03 -31.99 3.68
C ILE A 68 20.08 -32.03 4.80
N SER A 69 21.36 -32.09 4.44
CA SER A 69 22.47 -31.93 5.37
C SER A 69 22.54 -30.49 5.90
N LYS A 70 22.74 -30.34 7.21
CA LYS A 70 22.93 -29.04 7.89
C LYS A 70 24.22 -28.36 7.39
N PRO A 71 24.17 -27.13 6.84
CA PRO A 71 25.36 -26.41 6.47
C PRO A 71 26.00 -25.74 7.69
N THR A 72 27.32 -25.88 7.81
CA THR A 72 28.14 -25.19 8.80
C THR A 72 28.29 -23.71 8.42
N LEU A 73 27.86 -22.83 9.31
CA LEU A 73 27.92 -21.37 9.14
C LEU A 73 29.37 -20.89 9.08
N LYS A 74 29.75 -20.29 7.95
CA LYS A 74 30.98 -19.50 7.81
C LYS A 74 30.84 -18.17 8.58
N PRO A 75 31.95 -17.60 9.09
CA PRO A 75 31.93 -16.33 9.83
C PRO A 75 31.34 -15.18 8.99
N PRO A 76 30.68 -14.20 9.63
CA PRO A 76 29.91 -13.17 8.95
C PRO A 76 30.82 -12.26 8.13
N VAL A 77 30.64 -12.27 6.81
CA VAL A 77 31.23 -11.28 5.90
C VAL A 77 30.51 -9.95 6.15
N SER A 78 31.26 -8.85 6.31
CA SER A 78 30.68 -7.51 6.41
C SER A 78 30.01 -7.15 5.09
N LEU A 79 28.67 -7.05 5.08
CA LEU A 79 27.89 -6.69 3.89
C LEU A 79 27.71 -5.17 3.79
N THR A 80 27.81 -4.66 2.57
CA THR A 80 27.43 -3.28 2.25
C THR A 80 25.91 -3.14 2.16
N ARG A 81 25.39 -1.91 2.34
CA ARG A 81 23.94 -1.63 2.20
C ARG A 81 23.39 -1.99 0.81
N ALA A 82 24.18 -1.85 -0.24
CA ALA A 82 23.79 -2.22 -1.60
C ALA A 82 23.62 -3.73 -1.74
N GLN A 83 24.57 -4.51 -1.21
CA GLN A 83 24.48 -5.98 -1.18
C GLN A 83 23.28 -6.44 -0.35
N VAL A 84 23.04 -5.83 0.82
CA VAL A 84 21.86 -6.16 1.63
C VAL A 84 20.57 -5.89 0.84
N ARG A 85 20.49 -4.74 0.14
CA ARG A 85 19.32 -4.41 -0.70
C ARG A 85 19.07 -5.47 -1.77
N GLU A 86 20.13 -5.92 -2.45
CA GLU A 86 20.05 -6.96 -3.47
C GLU A 86 19.56 -8.28 -2.87
N ILE A 87 20.10 -8.68 -1.72
CA ILE A 87 19.71 -9.92 -1.01
C ILE A 87 18.23 -9.92 -0.62
N ILE A 88 17.69 -8.77 -0.21
CA ILE A 88 16.31 -8.66 0.28
C ILE A 88 15.30 -8.22 -0.79
N GLN A 89 15.74 -7.97 -2.04
CA GLN A 89 14.87 -7.39 -3.07
C GLN A 89 13.64 -8.26 -3.36
N ASP A 90 13.81 -9.58 -3.30
CA ASP A 90 12.79 -10.59 -3.60
C ASP A 90 12.14 -11.15 -2.33
N VAL A 91 12.45 -10.57 -1.17
CA VAL A 91 11.87 -10.99 0.11
C VAL A 91 10.55 -10.26 0.30
N ASP A 92 9.45 -11.01 0.29
CA ASP A 92 8.15 -10.46 0.64
C ASP A 92 8.04 -10.23 2.15
N LEU A 93 8.09 -8.95 2.52
CA LEU A 93 8.02 -8.47 3.90
C LEU A 93 6.63 -7.95 4.28
N VAL A 94 5.68 -7.86 3.35
CA VAL A 94 4.32 -7.36 3.64
C VAL A 94 3.38 -8.51 3.92
N ASN A 95 2.46 -8.35 4.87
CA ASN A 95 1.47 -9.35 5.29
C ASN A 95 2.08 -10.70 5.78
N THR A 96 3.38 -10.73 6.05
CA THR A 96 4.12 -11.97 6.33
C THR A 96 3.89 -12.50 7.74
N GLY A 97 3.62 -13.80 7.86
CA GLY A 97 3.49 -14.51 9.15
C GLY A 97 4.82 -14.99 9.73
N ARG A 98 5.95 -14.43 9.31
CA ARG A 98 7.29 -14.82 9.74
C ARG A 98 8.24 -13.62 9.77
N ASN A 99 9.29 -13.73 10.58
CA ASN A 99 10.33 -12.70 10.74
C ASN A 99 11.73 -13.16 10.30
N VAL A 100 11.85 -14.41 9.85
CA VAL A 100 13.09 -14.97 9.30
C VAL A 100 12.85 -15.45 7.88
N PHE A 101 13.69 -15.01 6.95
CA PHE A 101 13.55 -15.29 5.53
C PHE A 101 14.83 -15.91 4.98
N PRO A 102 14.76 -17.03 4.26
CA PRO A 102 15.90 -17.52 3.51
C PRO A 102 16.14 -16.62 2.30
N ALA A 103 17.38 -16.20 2.09
CA ALA A 103 17.78 -15.45 0.90
C ALA A 103 18.97 -16.13 0.22
N LYS A 104 18.95 -16.19 -1.11
CA LYS A 104 20.05 -16.75 -1.90
C LYS A 104 21.08 -15.66 -2.16
N THR A 105 22.35 -16.01 -1.96
CA THR A 105 23.49 -15.15 -2.27
C THR A 105 24.50 -15.93 -3.10
N ALA A 106 25.45 -15.23 -3.73
CA ALA A 106 26.57 -15.87 -4.43
C ALA A 106 27.40 -16.81 -3.53
N GLN A 107 27.33 -16.63 -2.20
CA GLN A 107 28.11 -17.38 -1.21
C GLN A 107 27.32 -18.53 -0.56
N GLY A 108 26.04 -18.68 -0.92
CA GLY A 108 25.13 -19.68 -0.35
C GLY A 108 23.82 -19.08 0.16
N ILE A 109 23.04 -19.89 0.88
CA ILE A 109 21.78 -19.46 1.49
C ILE A 109 22.09 -18.80 2.83
N VAL A 110 21.57 -17.60 3.03
CA VAL A 110 21.65 -16.86 4.30
C VAL A 110 20.26 -16.70 4.90
N GLN A 111 20.19 -16.47 6.21
CA GLN A 111 18.96 -16.10 6.90
C GLN A 111 18.92 -14.59 7.11
N VAL A 112 17.86 -13.96 6.63
CA VAL A 112 17.52 -12.57 6.89
C VAL A 112 16.58 -12.55 8.08
N VAL A 113 17.10 -12.10 9.23
CA VAL A 113 16.31 -11.92 10.45
C VAL A 113 15.83 -10.48 10.52
N THR A 114 14.54 -10.27 10.72
CA THR A 114 13.91 -8.95 10.79
C THR A 114 13.35 -8.69 12.18
N TYR A 115 13.02 -7.42 12.44
CA TYR A 115 12.32 -6.98 13.65
C TYR A 115 10.79 -7.13 13.55
N LEU A 116 10.29 -7.85 12.53
CA LEU A 116 8.86 -8.02 12.35
C LEU A 116 8.28 -8.84 13.51
N ASP A 117 7.26 -8.29 14.15
CA ASP A 117 6.44 -8.98 15.12
C ASP A 117 5.31 -9.69 14.37
N VAL A 118 5.34 -11.03 14.44
CA VAL A 118 4.40 -11.92 13.75
C VAL A 118 2.98 -11.74 14.29
N ASN A 119 2.81 -11.51 15.60
CA ASN A 119 1.50 -11.33 16.22
C ASN A 119 0.90 -10.00 15.81
N LEU A 120 1.70 -8.93 15.83
CA LEU A 120 1.28 -7.61 15.38
C LEU A 120 0.91 -7.63 13.90
N THR A 121 1.72 -8.28 13.06
CA THR A 121 1.42 -8.44 11.63
C THR A 121 0.13 -9.24 11.42
N GLY A 122 -0.09 -10.30 12.19
CA GLY A 122 -1.33 -11.08 12.19
C GLY A 122 -2.56 -10.23 12.57
N PHE A 123 -2.44 -9.37 13.58
CA PHE A 123 -3.50 -8.43 13.98
C PHE A 123 -3.84 -7.43 12.85
N LEU A 124 -2.82 -6.86 12.20
CA LEU A 124 -3.04 -5.95 11.07
C LEU A 124 -3.69 -6.68 9.89
N ASN A 125 -3.24 -7.90 9.58
CA ASN A 125 -3.83 -8.72 8.52
C ASN A 125 -5.32 -9.00 8.78
N ALA A 126 -5.68 -9.38 10.01
CA ALA A 126 -7.08 -9.59 10.38
C ALA A 126 -7.92 -8.32 10.23
N THR A 127 -7.35 -7.16 10.57
CA THR A 127 -7.98 -5.84 10.36
C THR A 127 -8.19 -5.57 8.87
N LEU A 128 -7.18 -5.84 8.03
CA LEU A 128 -7.28 -5.68 6.58
C LEU A 128 -8.34 -6.59 5.97
N ASP A 129 -8.42 -7.85 6.42
CA ASP A 129 -9.42 -8.79 5.93
C ASP A 129 -10.83 -8.31 6.28
N HIS A 130 -11.04 -7.76 7.47
CA HIS A 130 -12.30 -7.09 7.81
C HIS A 130 -12.60 -5.92 6.86
N LEU A 131 -11.64 -5.04 6.60
CA LEU A 131 -11.81 -3.89 5.69
C LEU A 131 -12.19 -4.31 4.25
N LYS A 132 -11.70 -5.46 3.76
CA LYS A 132 -12.06 -6.01 2.44
C LYS A 132 -13.55 -6.41 2.35
N THR A 133 -14.19 -6.74 3.48
CA THR A 133 -15.61 -7.14 3.53
C THR A 133 -16.58 -5.97 3.49
N LEU A 134 -16.10 -4.75 3.78
CA LEU A 134 -16.97 -3.57 3.88
C LEU A 134 -17.69 -3.30 2.54
N THR A 135 -18.97 -2.95 2.65
CA THR A 135 -19.80 -2.54 1.51
C THR A 135 -19.74 -1.03 1.27
N ARG A 136 -19.47 -0.26 2.32
CA ARG A 136 -19.27 1.20 2.29
C ARG A 136 -17.93 1.53 2.93
N GLY A 137 -17.18 2.46 2.33
CA GLY A 137 -15.87 2.89 2.85
C GLY A 137 -14.75 1.87 2.66
N LYS A 138 -14.99 0.79 1.90
CA LYS A 138 -13.95 -0.18 1.56
C LYS A 138 -12.80 0.49 0.79
N PRO A 139 -11.56 0.44 1.29
CA PRO A 139 -10.42 0.98 0.56
C PRO A 139 -10.12 0.10 -0.65
N THR A 140 -9.74 0.72 -1.77
CA THR A 140 -9.19 0.00 -2.93
C THR A 140 -7.74 -0.38 -2.72
N GLN A 141 -7.01 0.45 -1.97
CA GLN A 141 -5.63 0.22 -1.59
C GLN A 141 -5.44 0.79 -0.19
N ILE A 142 -4.68 0.08 0.64
CA ILE A 142 -4.34 0.51 2.00
C ILE A 142 -2.99 -0.08 2.40
N ALA A 143 -2.21 0.70 3.14
CA ALA A 143 -0.96 0.30 3.76
C ALA A 143 -0.98 0.68 5.23
N MET A 144 -0.51 -0.23 6.07
CA MET A 144 -0.31 -0.04 7.50
C MET A 144 1.12 -0.45 7.83
N VAL A 145 1.86 0.47 8.45
CA VAL A 145 3.25 0.25 8.88
C VAL A 145 3.34 0.64 10.34
N VAL A 146 3.90 -0.26 11.15
CA VAL A 146 4.22 0.02 12.55
C VAL A 146 5.72 0.08 12.69
N MET A 147 6.21 1.15 13.31
CA MET A 147 7.62 1.42 13.48
C MET A 147 7.89 1.77 14.94
N ASP A 148 8.99 1.25 15.48
CA ASP A 148 9.57 1.73 16.72
C ASP A 148 10.03 3.19 16.51
N GLY A 149 9.41 4.13 17.23
CA GLY A 149 9.70 5.56 17.07
C GLY A 149 11.08 5.98 17.58
N HIS A 150 11.75 5.17 18.39
CA HIS A 150 13.08 5.44 18.92
C HIS A 150 14.19 4.85 18.04
N GLN A 151 14.05 3.57 17.66
CA GLN A 151 15.07 2.84 16.91
C GLN A 151 14.83 2.85 15.39
N GLY A 152 13.63 3.20 14.95
CA GLY A 152 13.24 3.14 13.53
C GLY A 152 13.04 1.72 13.00
N HIS A 153 12.98 0.71 13.87
CA HIS A 153 12.72 -0.66 13.46
C HIS A 153 11.29 -0.80 12.96
N ILE A 154 11.12 -1.41 11.79
CA ILE A 154 9.79 -1.76 11.28
C ILE A 154 9.33 -3.04 12.00
N LEU A 155 8.25 -2.91 12.76
CA LEU A 155 7.69 -3.98 13.58
C LEU A 155 6.57 -4.73 12.83
N ALA A 156 5.86 -4.05 11.93
CA ALA A 156 4.88 -4.72 11.07
C ALA A 156 4.67 -3.92 9.78
N MET A 157 4.43 -4.64 8.69
CA MET A 157 3.92 -4.08 7.44
C MET A 157 2.78 -4.95 6.94
N ALA A 158 1.63 -4.34 6.72
CA ALA A 158 0.48 -5.02 6.18
C ALA A 158 -0.26 -4.10 5.22
N GLY A 159 -0.75 -4.62 4.11
CA GLY A 159 -1.52 -3.84 3.16
C GLY A 159 -2.04 -4.67 2.01
N PHE A 160 -2.97 -4.09 1.27
CA PHE A 160 -3.44 -4.68 0.02
C PHE A 160 -3.72 -3.62 -1.02
N ASP A 161 -3.79 -4.08 -2.26
CA ASP A 161 -4.30 -3.35 -3.41
C ASP A 161 -5.25 -4.29 -4.15
N LEU A 162 -6.51 -3.85 -4.32
CA LEU A 162 -7.55 -4.67 -4.94
C LEU A 162 -7.37 -4.80 -6.45
N GLU A 163 -6.60 -3.91 -7.07
CA GLU A 163 -6.30 -3.95 -8.51
C GLU A 163 -5.03 -4.76 -8.78
N ASP A 164 -4.04 -4.68 -7.89
CA ASP A 164 -2.76 -5.40 -8.00
C ASP A 164 -2.44 -6.18 -6.71
N LYS A 165 -2.77 -7.48 -6.71
CA LYS A 165 -2.63 -8.35 -5.52
C LYS A 165 -1.19 -8.59 -5.10
N GLU A 166 -0.23 -8.47 -6.03
CA GLU A 166 1.18 -8.74 -5.77
C GLU A 166 1.92 -7.49 -5.28
N ALA A 167 1.31 -6.32 -5.43
CA ALA A 167 2.02 -5.09 -5.18
C ALA A 167 1.97 -4.70 -3.70
N ASN A 168 3.16 -4.51 -3.10
CA ASN A 168 3.31 -4.01 -1.74
C ASN A 168 2.94 -2.52 -1.66
N PRO A 169 1.82 -2.13 -1.02
CA PRO A 169 1.44 -0.73 -0.93
C PRO A 169 2.27 0.06 0.09
N CYS A 170 3.01 -0.61 1.00
CA CYS A 170 3.77 0.03 2.08
C CYS A 170 5.06 0.71 1.59
N THR A 171 5.65 0.21 0.49
CA THR A 171 6.94 0.71 -0.04
C THR A 171 6.80 1.48 -1.36
N ARG A 172 5.57 1.55 -1.89
CA ARG A 172 5.25 2.21 -3.15
C ARG A 172 5.12 3.73 -2.97
N ALA A 173 5.92 4.50 -3.72
CA ALA A 173 5.88 5.98 -3.70
C ALA A 173 4.84 6.55 -4.70
N VAL A 174 3.57 6.16 -4.55
CA VAL A 174 2.50 6.53 -5.50
C VAL A 174 1.54 7.60 -5.00
N TYR A 175 1.56 7.94 -3.71
CA TYR A 175 0.66 8.95 -3.14
C TYR A 175 1.45 10.11 -2.52
N PRO A 176 1.00 11.36 -2.71
CA PRO A 176 1.59 12.49 -2.01
C PRO A 176 1.27 12.38 -0.51
N ALA A 177 2.20 12.83 0.35
CA ALA A 177 2.02 12.82 1.80
C ALA A 177 0.90 13.76 2.29
N ALA A 178 0.35 14.63 1.42
CA ALA A 178 -0.74 15.55 1.72
C ALA A 178 -0.51 16.34 3.03
N SER A 179 -1.56 16.53 3.85
CA SER A 179 -1.48 17.27 5.12
C SER A 179 -0.44 16.75 6.11
N ILE A 180 -0.02 15.48 6.04
CA ILE A 180 0.96 14.91 6.97
C ILE A 180 2.33 15.61 6.81
N PHE A 181 2.65 16.09 5.61
CA PHE A 181 3.91 16.82 5.36
C PHE A 181 4.04 18.12 6.17
N LYS A 182 2.93 18.66 6.70
CA LYS A 182 2.96 19.82 7.59
C LYS A 182 3.82 19.60 8.83
N ILE A 183 4.01 18.35 9.28
CA ILE A 183 4.92 18.04 10.39
C ILE A 183 6.32 18.56 10.08
N VAL A 184 6.81 18.30 8.86
CA VAL A 184 8.13 18.74 8.40
C VAL A 184 8.18 20.27 8.28
N THR A 185 7.14 20.87 7.70
CA THR A 185 7.08 22.34 7.53
C THR A 185 6.99 23.08 8.86
N ALA A 186 6.18 22.59 9.80
CA ALA A 186 6.04 23.18 11.12
C ALA A 186 7.34 23.06 11.93
N ALA A 187 7.99 21.90 11.91
CA ALA A 187 9.29 21.70 12.54
C ALA A 187 10.34 22.68 11.98
N ALA A 188 10.46 22.76 10.65
CA ALA A 188 11.38 23.71 10.01
C ALA A 188 11.07 25.17 10.36
N ALA A 189 9.79 25.56 10.46
CA ALA A 189 9.42 26.90 10.87
C ALA A 189 9.77 27.19 12.34
N MET A 190 9.66 26.21 13.22
CA MET A 190 10.06 26.35 14.62
C MET A 190 11.58 26.48 14.75
N ASP A 191 12.34 25.64 14.04
CA ASP A 191 13.80 25.58 14.14
C ASP A 191 14.47 26.78 13.44
N GLU A 192 14.06 27.12 12.22
CA GLU A 192 14.73 28.13 11.38
C GLU A 192 14.16 29.54 11.56
N LEU A 193 12.87 29.65 11.88
CA LEU A 193 12.17 30.94 11.98
C LEU A 193 11.82 31.32 13.43
N ASN A 194 12.23 30.50 14.42
CA ASN A 194 11.88 30.66 15.82
C ASN A 194 10.36 30.77 16.05
N PHE A 195 9.56 30.06 15.25
CA PHE A 195 8.13 30.02 15.49
C PHE A 195 7.84 29.23 16.77
N SER A 196 6.81 29.65 17.49
CA SER A 196 6.24 28.93 18.61
C SER A 196 4.83 28.44 18.22
N PRO A 197 4.23 27.50 18.98
CA PRO A 197 2.84 27.10 18.78
C PRO A 197 1.87 28.29 18.72
N LYS A 198 2.17 29.38 19.44
CA LYS A 198 1.36 30.60 19.51
C LYS A 198 1.68 31.63 18.43
N THR A 199 2.68 31.40 17.57
CA THR A 199 3.03 32.35 16.51
C THR A 199 1.82 32.61 15.61
N PRO A 200 1.45 33.88 15.38
CA PRO A 200 0.30 34.22 14.55
C PRO A 200 0.63 34.07 13.06
N LEU A 201 -0.18 33.28 12.38
CA LEU A 201 -0.21 33.11 10.94
C LEU A 201 -1.42 33.85 10.35
N TYR A 202 -1.28 34.24 9.08
CA TYR A 202 -2.28 35.00 8.36
C TYR A 202 -2.54 34.37 7.00
N PHE A 203 -3.80 34.22 6.63
CA PHE A 203 -4.18 33.78 5.29
C PHE A 203 -5.48 34.43 4.83
N ASN A 204 -5.69 34.49 3.52
CA ASN A 204 -6.95 34.92 2.91
C ASN A 204 -7.61 33.73 2.21
N GLY A 205 -8.92 33.58 2.39
CA GLY A 205 -9.71 32.55 1.72
C GLY A 205 -10.18 31.42 2.64
N ASN A 206 -10.38 30.23 2.05
CA ASN A 206 -10.88 29.06 2.76
C ASN A 206 -9.73 28.07 3.06
N LYS A 207 -9.84 27.32 4.15
CA LYS A 207 -8.81 26.39 4.65
C LYS A 207 -8.52 25.24 3.67
N TYR A 208 -9.53 24.85 2.89
CA TYR A 208 -9.49 23.63 2.06
C TYR A 208 -9.43 23.91 0.55
N THR A 209 -9.37 25.18 0.13
CA THR A 209 -9.31 25.54 -1.29
C THR A 209 -8.32 26.67 -1.49
N LEU A 210 -7.24 26.35 -2.21
CA LEU A 210 -6.18 27.29 -2.54
C LEU A 210 -6.31 27.76 -3.98
N TYR A 211 -6.63 29.03 -4.18
CA TYR A 211 -6.57 29.70 -5.47
C TYR A 211 -5.22 30.39 -5.64
N LYS A 212 -4.72 30.45 -6.88
CA LYS A 212 -3.44 31.12 -7.19
C LYS A 212 -3.36 32.56 -6.65
N ARG A 213 -4.46 33.31 -6.66
CA ARG A 213 -4.53 34.68 -6.10
C ARG A 213 -4.30 34.76 -4.59
N GLN A 214 -4.54 33.66 -3.85
CA GLN A 214 -4.38 33.61 -2.39
C GLN A 214 -2.92 33.38 -1.97
N LEU A 215 -2.03 33.02 -2.91
CA LEU A 215 -0.59 32.87 -2.68
C LEU A 215 0.13 34.22 -2.81
N THR A 216 -0.42 35.24 -2.15
CA THR A 216 0.14 36.59 -2.11
C THR A 216 0.08 37.11 -0.68
N ASP A 217 1.11 37.84 -0.26
CA ASP A 217 1.19 38.40 1.09
C ASP A 217 0.40 39.71 1.16
N VAL A 218 -0.93 39.59 1.18
CA VAL A 218 -1.86 40.73 1.25
C VAL A 218 -2.63 40.64 2.57
N LYS A 219 -2.61 41.70 3.37
CA LYS A 219 -3.48 41.83 4.55
C LYS A 219 -4.65 42.75 4.22
N ASN A 220 -5.88 42.26 4.39
CA ASN A 220 -7.11 43.01 4.15
C ASN A 220 -8.19 42.62 5.18
N LYS A 221 -9.39 43.20 5.07
CA LYS A 221 -10.50 42.95 5.99
C LYS A 221 -11.01 41.50 6.03
N TYR A 222 -10.63 40.67 5.06
CA TYR A 222 -10.98 39.25 4.96
C TYR A 222 -9.82 38.34 5.43
N THR A 223 -8.74 38.90 5.97
CA THR A 223 -7.61 38.13 6.48
C THR A 223 -7.96 37.44 7.78
N VAL A 224 -7.76 36.13 7.81
CA VAL A 224 -7.89 35.30 9.01
C VAL A 224 -6.57 35.28 9.74
N LYS A 225 -6.59 35.58 11.04
CA LYS A 225 -5.48 35.36 11.97
C LYS A 225 -5.70 34.04 12.69
N VAL A 226 -4.69 33.18 12.72
CA VAL A 226 -4.72 31.86 13.37
C VAL A 226 -3.36 31.58 14.00
N SER A 227 -3.30 30.83 15.10
CA SER A 227 -2.01 30.40 15.65
C SER A 227 -1.40 29.29 14.80
N LEU A 228 -0.08 29.04 14.92
CA LEU A 228 0.57 27.92 14.25
C LEU A 228 -0.04 26.57 14.67
N GLU A 229 -0.29 26.37 15.97
CA GLU A 229 -0.92 25.15 16.50
C GLU A 229 -2.34 24.94 15.95
N ASP A 230 -3.15 26.00 15.86
CA ASP A 230 -4.51 25.90 15.34
C ASP A 230 -4.51 25.64 13.83
N ALA A 231 -3.61 26.29 13.09
CA ALA A 231 -3.45 26.07 11.66
C ALA A 231 -2.98 24.65 11.34
N PHE A 232 -2.11 24.10 12.20
CA PHE A 232 -1.65 22.73 12.11
C PHE A 232 -2.76 21.72 12.46
N ALA A 233 -3.51 21.95 13.54
CA ALA A 233 -4.52 21.01 14.04
C ALA A 233 -5.79 20.95 13.18
N GLN A 234 -6.15 22.03 12.48
CA GLN A 234 -7.42 22.14 11.76
C GLN A 234 -7.39 21.53 10.35
N SER A 235 -6.36 20.77 9.96
CA SER A 235 -6.26 20.22 8.60
C SER A 235 -5.35 19.01 8.44
#